data_AF-A0A661A7Y3-F1
#
_entry.id   AF-A0A661A7Y3-F1
#
_cell.length_a   1.000
_cell.length_b   1.000
_cell.length_c   1.000
_cell.angle_alpha   90.00
_cell.angle_beta   90.00
_cell.angle_gamma   90.00
#
_symmetry.space_group_name_H-M   'P 1'
#
loop_
_entity.id
_entity.type
_entity.pdbx_description
1 polymer ?
#
loop_
_entity_poly.entity_id
_entity_poly.type
_entity_poly.pdbx_seq_one_letter_code
_entity_poly.pdbx_strand_id
1 'polypeptide(L)'
;MVNEVLARLERVYRQQLEIYNQVLELADEALRAARSQRPLQELDSLVARKHRLLSEIDRLDALAAADREWWKREERSASEASHLRQPLAEAARCIAKILDREREMERWILLRREATGQLCERTEASD
;
A
#
# COMPACT_ATOMS: atom_id res chain seq x y z
N MET A 1 15.24 28.91 3.49
CA MET A 1 15.92 27.73 2.89
C MET A 1 15.72 26.43 3.67
N VAL A 2 16.31 26.21 4.86
CA VAL A 2 16.13 24.94 5.64
C VAL A 2 14.66 24.66 5.98
N ASN A 3 13.95 25.66 6.53
CA ASN A 3 12.53 25.53 6.88
C ASN A 3 11.62 25.30 5.65
N GLU A 4 12.03 25.76 4.47
CA GLU A 4 11.26 25.55 3.23
C GLU A 4 11.43 24.12 2.70
N VAL A 5 12.64 23.56 2.77
CA VAL A 5 12.89 22.15 2.41
C VAL A 5 12.10 21.23 3.35
N LEU A 6 12.15 21.48 4.66
CA LEU A 6 11.38 20.71 5.64
C LEU A 6 9.87 20.81 5.40
N ALA A 7 9.35 22.01 5.16
CA ALA A 7 7.92 22.19 4.88
C ALA A 7 7.48 21.47 3.59
N ARG A 8 8.34 21.42 2.56
CA ARG A 8 8.07 20.63 1.34
C ARG A 8 8.08 19.14 1.62
N LEU A 9 9.09 18.62 2.31
CA LEU A 9 9.17 17.21 2.70
C LEU A 9 7.98 16.80 3.58
N GLU A 10 7.61 17.63 4.55
CA GLU A 10 6.45 17.39 5.41
C GLU A 10 5.16 17.29 4.61
N ARG A 11 4.96 18.21 3.65
CA ARG A 11 3.79 18.17 2.76
C ARG A 11 3.76 16.89 1.94
N VAL A 12 4.89 16.51 1.35
CA VAL A 12 4.99 15.27 0.57
C VAL A 12 4.68 14.05 1.44
N TYR A 13 5.25 13.95 2.64
CA TYR A 13 5.01 12.80 3.53
C TYR A 13 3.57 12.73 4.03
N ARG A 14 2.91 13.87 4.27
CA ARG A 14 1.47 13.89 4.56
C ARG A 14 0.64 13.39 3.39
N GLN A 15 0.95 13.83 2.17
CA GLN A 15 0.25 13.36 0.96
C GLN A 15 0.46 11.87 0.72
N GLN A 16 1.70 11.37 0.90
CA GLN A 16 2.00 9.94 0.82
C GLN A 16 1.20 9.15 1.87
N LEU A 17 1.11 9.64 3.11
CA LEU A 17 0.32 9.01 4.17
C LEU A 17 -1.18 8.96 3.82
N GLU A 18 -1.74 10.03 3.29
CA GLU A 18 -3.13 10.06 2.83
C GLU A 18 -3.38 9.01 1.74
N ILE A 19 -2.46 8.88 0.79
CA ILE A 19 -2.54 7.87 -0.27
C ILE A 19 -2.42 6.46 0.32
N TYR A 20 -1.49 6.21 1.25
CA TYR A 20 -1.38 4.90 1.91
C TYR A 20 -2.66 4.53 2.67
N ASN A 21 -3.33 5.48 3.31
CA ASN A 21 -4.62 5.22 3.96
C ASN A 21 -5.68 4.81 2.92
N GLN A 22 -5.77 5.47 1.78
CA GLN A 22 -6.68 5.08 0.69
C GLN A 22 -6.35 3.70 0.13
N VAL A 23 -5.07 3.36 -0.03
CA VAL A 23 -4.63 2.03 -0.47
C VAL A 23 -5.02 0.97 0.55
N LEU A 24 -4.91 1.26 1.85
CA LEU A 24 -5.34 0.36 2.91
C LEU A 24 -6.85 0.11 2.88
N GLU A 25 -7.67 1.16 2.70
CA GLU A 25 -9.12 1.03 2.55
C GLU A 25 -9.50 0.13 1.36
N LEU A 26 -8.82 0.31 0.22
CA LEU A 26 -9.02 -0.52 -0.97
C LEU A 26 -8.56 -1.97 -0.74
N ALA A 27 -7.49 -2.21 0.02
CA ALA A 27 -7.05 -3.55 0.37
C ALA A 27 -8.06 -4.26 1.29
N ASP A 28 -8.62 -3.55 2.27
CA ASP A 28 -9.71 -4.06 3.12
C ASP A 28 -10.99 -4.33 2.31
N GLU A 29 -11.32 -3.48 1.34
CA GLU A 29 -12.43 -3.70 0.40
C GLU A 29 -12.20 -4.94 -0.48
N ALA A 30 -11.02 -5.09 -1.05
CA ALA A 30 -10.66 -6.24 -1.87
C ALA A 30 -10.73 -7.55 -1.07
N LEU A 31 -10.23 -7.57 0.16
CA LEU A 31 -10.34 -8.72 1.04
C LEU A 31 -11.80 -9.08 1.36
N ARG A 32 -12.65 -8.08 1.64
CA ARG A 32 -14.10 -8.29 1.86
C ARG A 32 -14.79 -8.83 0.63
N ALA A 33 -14.48 -8.29 -0.55
CA ALA A 33 -15.02 -8.75 -1.83
C ALA A 33 -14.61 -10.20 -2.12
N ALA A 34 -13.33 -10.55 -1.91
CA ALA A 34 -12.82 -11.90 -2.07
C ALA A 34 -13.52 -12.91 -1.14
N ARG A 35 -13.66 -12.57 0.15
CA ARG A 35 -14.38 -13.40 1.14
C ARG A 35 -15.86 -13.57 0.82
N SER A 36 -16.50 -12.53 0.30
CA SER A 36 -17.92 -12.54 -0.07
C SER A 36 -18.17 -13.16 -1.45
N GLN A 37 -17.12 -13.69 -2.10
CA GLN A 37 -17.19 -14.28 -3.43
C GLN A 37 -17.78 -13.35 -4.49
N ARG A 38 -17.52 -12.04 -4.36
CA ARG A 38 -17.96 -11.05 -5.35
C ARG A 38 -17.32 -11.31 -6.72
N PRO A 39 -17.91 -10.81 -7.82
CA PRO A 39 -17.38 -10.98 -9.16
C PRO A 39 -15.91 -10.54 -9.27
N LEU A 40 -15.11 -11.30 -10.02
CA LEU A 40 -13.69 -10.99 -10.24
C LEU A 40 -13.47 -9.58 -10.81
N GLN A 41 -14.40 -9.09 -11.62
CA GLN A 41 -14.36 -7.73 -12.19
C GLN A 41 -14.39 -6.62 -11.13
N GLU A 42 -15.07 -6.83 -9.99
CA GLU A 42 -15.01 -5.88 -8.88
C GLU A 42 -13.61 -5.84 -8.28
N LEU A 43 -12.95 -6.99 -8.12
CA LEU A 43 -11.57 -7.08 -7.63
C LEU A 43 -10.58 -6.43 -8.59
N ASP A 44 -10.72 -6.65 -9.90
CA ASP A 44 -9.87 -6.03 -10.92
C ASP A 44 -9.95 -4.49 -10.85
N SER A 45 -11.15 -3.94 -10.63
CA SER A 45 -11.34 -2.50 -10.48
C SER A 45 -10.63 -1.93 -9.23
N LEU A 46 -10.64 -2.68 -8.12
CA LEU A 46 -9.98 -2.29 -6.87
C LEU A 46 -8.45 -2.35 -7.02
N VAL A 47 -7.93 -3.38 -7.69
CA VAL A 47 -6.51 -3.52 -8.00
C VAL A 47 -6.03 -2.38 -8.89
N ALA A 48 -6.78 -2.03 -9.94
CA ALA A 48 -6.43 -0.92 -10.83
C ALA A 48 -6.38 0.43 -10.08
N ARG A 49 -7.35 0.68 -9.18
CA ARG A 49 -7.35 1.89 -8.34
C ARG A 49 -6.16 1.93 -7.39
N LYS A 50 -5.81 0.80 -6.75
CA LYS A 50 -4.61 0.71 -5.91
C LYS A 50 -3.33 1.00 -6.68
N HIS A 51 -3.14 0.40 -7.86
CA HIS A 51 -1.96 0.65 -8.69
C HIS A 51 -1.83 2.12 -9.07
N ARG A 52 -2.93 2.78 -9.45
CA ARG A 52 -2.92 4.22 -9.75
C ARG A 52 -2.47 5.06 -8.56
N LEU A 53 -2.93 4.73 -7.36
CA LEU A 53 -2.52 5.42 -6.12
C LEU A 53 -1.05 5.17 -5.80
N LEU A 54 -0.56 3.94 -5.94
CA LEU A 54 0.85 3.62 -5.74
C LEU A 54 1.76 4.36 -6.73
N SER A 55 1.35 4.53 -8.00
CA SER A 55 2.09 5.35 -8.95
C SER A 55 2.14 6.84 -8.58
N GLU A 56 1.14 7.35 -7.85
CA GLU A 56 1.20 8.72 -7.33
C GLU A 56 2.21 8.84 -6.17
N ILE A 57 2.38 7.78 -5.36
CA ILE A 57 3.45 7.73 -4.36
C ILE A 57 4.83 7.77 -5.04
N ASP A 58 5.03 7.01 -6.12
CA ASP A 58 6.29 7.04 -6.88
C ASP A 58 6.60 8.45 -7.41
N ARG A 59 5.57 9.16 -7.88
CA ARG A 59 5.69 10.57 -8.31
C ARG A 59 6.08 11.48 -7.16
N LEU A 60 5.43 11.34 -6.00
CA LEU A 60 5.74 12.11 -4.80
C LEU A 60 7.17 11.84 -4.32
N ASP A 61 7.64 10.60 -4.42
CA ASP A 61 9.02 10.24 -4.09
C ASP A 61 10.03 10.89 -5.04
N ALA A 62 9.74 10.93 -6.33
CA ALA A 62 10.57 11.65 -7.29
C ALA A 62 10.63 13.15 -6.99
N LEU A 63 9.51 13.76 -6.58
CA LEU A 63 9.45 15.17 -6.19
C LEU A 63 10.27 15.47 -4.92
N ALA A 64 10.23 14.58 -3.93
CA ALA A 64 10.99 14.75 -2.68
C ALA A 64 12.46 14.32 -2.79
N ALA A 65 12.89 13.68 -3.88
CA ALA A 65 14.24 13.13 -4.01
C ALA A 65 15.34 14.19 -3.84
N ALA A 66 15.21 15.33 -4.51
CA ALA A 66 16.18 16.42 -4.43
C ALA A 66 16.26 17.03 -3.02
N ASP A 67 15.12 17.21 -2.36
CA ASP A 67 15.04 17.75 -1.01
C ASP A 67 15.64 16.77 0.03
N ARG A 68 15.42 15.45 -0.12
CA ARG A 68 16.06 14.41 0.71
C ARG A 68 17.58 14.38 0.52
N GLU A 69 18.05 14.46 -0.72
CA GLU A 69 19.47 14.43 -1.03
C GLU A 69 20.18 15.71 -0.55
N TRP A 70 19.50 16.86 -0.63
CA TRP A 70 19.99 18.09 -0.03
C TRP A 70 20.10 17.95 1.50
N TRP A 71 19.06 17.43 2.16
CA TRP A 71 19.04 17.23 3.62
C TRP A 71 20.18 16.33 4.10
N LYS A 72 20.45 15.23 3.37
CA LYS A 72 21.51 14.28 3.67
C LYS A 72 22.90 14.91 3.50
N ARG A 73 23.12 15.67 2.43
CA ARG A 73 24.41 16.34 2.15
C ARG A 73 24.75 17.43 3.15
N GLU A 74 23.74 18.10 3.70
CA GLU A 74 23.89 19.16 4.70
C GLU A 74 24.14 18.62 6.12
N GLU A 75 24.33 17.30 6.29
CA GLU A 75 24.56 16.61 7.56
C GLU A 75 23.57 17.01 8.67
N ARG A 76 22.33 17.34 8.28
CA ARG A 76 21.32 17.86 9.20
C ARG A 76 20.89 16.79 10.19
N SER A 77 20.72 17.23 11.43
CA SER A 77 20.42 16.31 12.53
C SER A 77 18.99 15.78 12.44
N ALA A 78 18.79 14.54 12.90
CA ALA A 78 17.45 13.97 13.04
C ALA A 78 16.55 14.74 14.03
N SER A 79 17.11 15.65 14.83
CA SER A 79 16.37 16.53 15.75
C SER A 79 15.65 17.64 14.99
N GLU A 80 16.29 18.22 13.96
CA GLU A 80 15.72 19.30 13.14
C GLU A 80 14.53 18.83 12.29
N ALA A 81 14.50 17.54 11.94
CA ALA A 81 13.41 16.89 11.23
C ALA A 81 12.43 16.12 12.14
N SER A 82 12.42 16.40 13.46
CA SER A 82 11.63 15.63 14.44
C SER A 82 10.13 15.56 14.12
N HIS A 83 9.56 16.62 13.54
CA HIS A 83 8.16 16.69 13.12
C HIS A 83 7.83 15.73 11.95
N LEU A 84 8.82 15.29 11.16
CA LEU A 84 8.64 14.31 10.09
C LEU A 84 8.53 12.87 10.63
N ARG A 85 8.93 12.63 11.87
CA ARG A 85 8.96 11.27 12.45
C ARG A 85 7.57 10.66 12.56
N GLN A 86 6.57 11.45 12.96
CA GLN A 86 5.22 10.94 13.13
C GLN A 86 4.59 10.52 11.80
N PRO A 87 4.54 11.36 10.74
CA PRO A 87 4.04 10.95 9.42
C PRO A 87 4.74 9.71 8.88
N LEU A 88 6.06 9.61 9.03
CA LEU A 88 6.84 8.45 8.57
C LEU A 88 6.49 7.17 9.35
N ALA A 89 6.36 7.26 10.69
CA ALA A 89 5.97 6.14 11.52
C ALA A 89 4.53 5.68 11.22
N GLU A 90 3.62 6.62 10.96
CA GLU A 90 2.25 6.33 10.52
C GLU A 90 2.22 5.65 9.16
N ALA A 91 2.98 6.16 8.19
CA ALA A 91 3.09 5.55 6.86
C ALA A 91 3.63 4.12 6.95
N ALA A 92 4.68 3.89 7.75
CA ALA A 92 5.23 2.55 7.96
C ALA A 92 4.19 1.58 8.55
N ARG A 93 3.37 2.03 9.51
CA ARG A 93 2.26 1.23 10.06
C ARG A 93 1.19 0.94 9.01
N CYS A 94 0.84 1.92 8.17
CA CYS A 94 -0.14 1.71 7.10
C CYS A 94 0.37 0.72 6.05
N ILE A 95 1.64 0.83 5.63
CA ILE A 95 2.28 -0.12 4.71
C ILE A 95 2.26 -1.54 5.28
N ALA A 96 2.62 -1.71 6.56
CA ALA A 96 2.59 -3.03 7.20
C ALA A 96 1.18 -3.65 7.16
N LYS A 97 0.15 -2.87 7.47
CA LYS A 97 -1.25 -3.32 7.38
C LYS A 97 -1.66 -3.69 5.96
N ILE A 98 -1.28 -2.88 4.95
CA ILE A 98 -1.55 -3.18 3.54
C ILE A 98 -0.95 -4.54 3.19
N LEU A 99 0.33 -4.75 3.49
CA LEU A 99 1.02 -6.01 3.20
C LEU A 99 0.35 -7.22 3.89
N ASP A 100 -0.11 -7.05 5.12
CA ASP A 100 -0.83 -8.12 5.81
C ASP A 100 -2.18 -8.44 5.16
N ARG A 101 -2.90 -7.43 4.65
CA ARG A 101 -4.13 -7.63 3.87
C ARG A 101 -3.88 -8.32 2.54
N GLU A 102 -2.82 -7.95 1.83
CA GLU A 102 -2.44 -8.62 0.58
C GLU A 102 -2.12 -10.11 0.82
N ARG A 103 -1.32 -10.41 1.84
CA ARG A 103 -0.99 -11.80 2.21
C ARG A 103 -2.22 -12.60 2.61
N GLU A 104 -3.15 -11.97 3.30
CA GLU A 104 -4.40 -12.60 3.70
C GLU A 104 -5.28 -12.93 2.49
N MET A 105 -5.38 -12.00 1.55
CA MET A 105 -6.09 -12.19 0.29
C MET A 105 -5.45 -13.31 -0.55
N GLU A 106 -4.13 -13.33 -0.68
CA GLU A 106 -3.38 -14.38 -1.38
C GLU A 106 -3.64 -15.77 -0.78
N ARG A 107 -3.58 -15.90 0.55
CA ARG A 107 -3.94 -17.16 1.23
C ARG A 107 -5.37 -17.60 0.93
N TRP A 108 -6.31 -16.66 0.93
CA TRP A 108 -7.71 -16.95 0.62
C TRP A 108 -7.89 -17.45 -0.81
N ILE A 109 -7.19 -16.85 -1.77
CA ILE A 109 -7.24 -17.26 -3.18
C ILE A 109 -6.66 -18.67 -3.35
N LEU A 110 -5.52 -18.97 -2.70
CA LEU A 110 -4.88 -20.29 -2.77
C LEU A 110 -5.77 -21.39 -2.18
N LEU A 111 -6.30 -21.20 -0.98
CA LEU A 111 -7.22 -22.15 -0.33
C LEU A 111 -8.45 -22.43 -1.19
N ARG A 112 -8.98 -21.40 -1.87
CA ARG A 112 -10.12 -21.57 -2.77
C ARG A 112 -9.75 -22.33 -4.04
N ARG A 113 -8.56 -22.12 -4.60
CA ARG A 113 -8.08 -22.90 -5.76
C ARG A 113 -7.92 -24.37 -5.41
N GLU A 114 -7.33 -24.68 -4.26
CA GLU A 114 -7.18 -26.05 -3.75
C GLU A 114 -8.54 -26.73 -3.55
N ALA A 115 -9.49 -26.05 -2.89
CA ALA A 115 -10.84 -26.56 -2.70
C ALA A 115 -11.57 -26.80 -4.03
N THR A 116 -11.36 -25.95 -5.03
CA THR A 116 -11.97 -26.11 -6.36
C THR A 116 -11.32 -27.25 -7.16
N GLY A 117 -9.99 -27.38 -7.10
CA GLY A 117 -9.25 -28.47 -7.74
C GLY A 117 -9.61 -29.85 -7.18
N GLN A 118 -9.73 -29.96 -5.85
CA GLN A 118 -10.19 -31.19 -5.18
C GLN A 118 -11.63 -31.58 -5.55
N LEU A 119 -12.49 -30.61 -5.84
CA LEU A 119 -13.85 -30.89 -6.31
C LEU A 119 -13.83 -31.48 -7.73
N CYS A 120 -12.98 -30.96 -8.63
CA CYS A 120 -12.85 -31.47 -10.00
C CYS A 120 -12.29 -32.91 -10.04
N GLU A 121 -11.26 -33.21 -9.25
CA GLU A 121 -10.65 -34.54 -9.19
C GLU A 121 -11.59 -35.63 -8.64
N ARG A 122 -12.50 -35.27 -7.71
CA ARG A 122 -13.48 -36.22 -7.15
C ARG A 122 -14.62 -36.55 -8.11
N THR A 123 -14.98 -35.63 -9.00
CA THR A 123 -15.95 -35.89 -10.07
C THR A 123 -15.39 -36.82 -11.14
N GLU A 124 -14.10 -36.71 -11.48
CA GLU A 124 -13.46 -37.56 -12.49
C GLU A 124 -13.15 -38.99 -11.99
N ALA A 125 -13.01 -39.17 -10.67
CA ALA A 125 -12.77 -40.48 -10.06
C ALA A 125 -14.06 -41.30 -9.76
N SER A 126 -15.24 -40.76 -10.07
CA SER A 126 -16.54 -41.40 -9.79
C SER A 126 -17.32 -41.83 -11.04
N ASP A 127 -16.73 -41.71 -12.23
CA ASP A 127 -17.23 -42.25 -13.51
C ASP A 127 -16.41 -43.47 -13.95
#